data_AF-A0A6V8LCD8-F1
#
_entry.id   AF-A0A6V8LCD8-F1
#
_cell.length_a   1.000
_cell.length_b   1.000
_cell.length_c   1.000
_cell.angle_alpha   90.00
_cell.angle_beta   90.00
_cell.angle_gamma   90.00
#
_symmetry.space_group_name_H-M   'P 1'
#
loop_
_entity.id
_entity.type
_entity.pdbx_description
1 polymer ?
#
loop_
_entity_poly.entity_id
_entity_poly.type
_entity_poly.pdbx_seq_one_letter_code
_entity_poly.pdbx_strand_id
1 'polypeptide(L)'
;MSDAPTLAELDGSEPGVRLVNLADVTPERIDWLWPGYLARGKLHVIDGDPGLGKSTMTLDVAARVTNGKPWPDAQPGCTPAGVVLLSAEDGLGDTIRPRLDAAGADVAQVVALTAIPYRDEQSGQLVDRMPALPGDIPRVREAVDQVGAAVVIVDPLMAYLGGDVNSHRDQDVRRALAPLAKMAEQIGAAVILVRHLSKGGAATRSIAAAAPSASSAPPASDSPSPATPTTRRA
;
A
#
# COMPACT_ATOMS: atom_id res chain seq x y z
N MET A 1 -6.86 -17.00 -49.74
CA MET A 1 -7.62 -16.15 -48.80
C MET A 1 -7.21 -16.62 -47.41
N SER A 2 -5.98 -16.29 -47.03
CA SER A 2 -5.59 -15.20 -46.12
C SER A 2 -5.60 -15.70 -44.68
N ASP A 3 -4.50 -16.35 -44.32
CA ASP A 3 -4.12 -16.65 -42.94
C ASP A 3 -4.04 -15.35 -42.15
N ALA A 4 -4.81 -15.27 -41.06
CA ALA A 4 -4.58 -14.28 -40.02
C ALA A 4 -3.33 -14.71 -39.23
N PRO A 5 -2.35 -13.82 -39.00
CA PRO A 5 -1.16 -14.20 -38.26
C PRO A 5 -1.53 -14.46 -36.80
N THR A 6 -1.09 -15.61 -36.29
CA THR A 6 -1.07 -15.94 -34.87
C THR A 6 -0.19 -14.92 -34.15
N LEU A 7 -0.69 -14.33 -33.07
CA LEU A 7 0.06 -13.41 -32.19
C LEU A 7 1.18 -14.17 -31.48
N ALA A 8 2.26 -14.42 -32.23
CA ALA A 8 3.53 -14.87 -31.69
C ALA A 8 4.20 -13.71 -30.94
N GLU A 9 4.52 -13.98 -29.69
CA GLU A 9 5.63 -13.44 -28.88
C GLU A 9 6.27 -12.16 -29.45
N LEU A 10 5.78 -11.02 -28.99
CA LEU A 10 6.45 -9.75 -29.22
C LEU A 10 7.65 -9.65 -28.27
N ASP A 11 8.83 -9.74 -28.86
CA ASP A 11 10.11 -9.40 -28.24
C ASP A 11 10.04 -7.98 -27.63
N GLY A 12 10.42 -7.87 -26.35
CA GLY A 12 10.05 -6.75 -25.47
C GLY A 12 10.82 -5.44 -25.68
N SER A 13 11.43 -5.22 -26.85
CA SER A 13 12.42 -4.14 -27.06
C SER A 13 11.93 -2.92 -27.86
N GLU A 14 10.73 -2.94 -28.45
CA GLU A 14 10.21 -1.78 -29.21
C GLU A 14 9.22 -0.94 -28.38
N PRO A 15 9.30 0.41 -28.40
CA PRO A 15 8.36 1.28 -27.70
C PRO A 15 6.97 1.25 -28.36
N GLY A 16 6.17 0.25 -27.99
CA GLY A 16 4.78 0.09 -28.40
C GLY A 16 3.78 0.19 -27.23
N VAL A 17 2.49 0.32 -27.55
CA VAL A 17 1.42 0.26 -26.55
C VAL A 17 1.29 -1.19 -26.07
N ARG A 18 1.41 -1.40 -24.75
CA ARG A 18 1.09 -2.70 -24.15
C ARG A 18 -0.40 -2.78 -23.85
N LEU A 19 -1.10 -3.64 -24.59
CA LEU A 19 -2.51 -3.94 -24.40
C LEU A 19 -2.65 -5.29 -23.70
N VAL A 20 -3.56 -5.38 -22.73
CA VAL A 20 -3.99 -6.63 -22.12
C VAL A 20 -5.50 -6.70 -22.33
N ASN A 21 -5.99 -7.81 -22.90
CA ASN A 21 -7.42 -8.03 -22.99
C ASN A 21 -7.95 -8.41 -21.62
N LEU A 22 -8.96 -7.70 -21.12
CA LEU A 22 -9.55 -7.99 -19.82
C LEU A 22 -10.20 -9.38 -19.77
N ALA A 23 -10.52 -10.00 -20.93
CA ALA A 23 -10.96 -11.38 -20.99
C ALA A 23 -9.88 -12.39 -20.54
N ASP A 24 -8.60 -12.02 -20.64
CA ASP A 24 -7.45 -12.85 -20.24
C ASP A 24 -7.03 -12.59 -18.78
N VAL A 25 -7.66 -11.61 -18.11
CA VAL A 25 -7.37 -11.26 -16.71
C VAL A 25 -8.29 -12.07 -15.80
N THR A 26 -7.70 -12.93 -14.98
CA THR A 26 -8.46 -13.67 -13.97
C THR A 26 -8.92 -12.71 -12.86
N PRO A 27 -10.21 -12.64 -12.53
CA PRO A 27 -10.69 -11.83 -11.42
C PRO A 27 -10.13 -12.33 -10.08
N GLU A 28 -9.54 -11.44 -9.30
CA GLU A 28 -8.99 -11.74 -7.99
C GLU A 28 -9.82 -11.09 -6.87
N ARG A 29 -9.91 -11.77 -5.72
CA ARG A 29 -10.49 -11.15 -4.52
C ARG A 29 -9.46 -10.22 -3.89
N ILE A 30 -9.96 -9.11 -3.35
CA ILE A 30 -9.11 -8.20 -2.58
C ILE A 30 -8.65 -8.93 -1.32
N ASP A 31 -7.34 -8.99 -1.12
CA ASP A 31 -6.73 -9.44 0.12
C ASP A 31 -6.71 -8.29 1.13
N TRP A 32 -7.39 -8.47 2.25
CA TRP A 32 -7.60 -7.43 3.26
C TRP A 32 -6.72 -7.68 4.49
N LEU A 33 -6.03 -6.65 4.94
CA LEU A 33 -5.43 -6.61 6.28
C LEU A 33 -6.48 -6.22 7.32
N TRP A 34 -7.23 -5.15 7.04
CA TRP A 34 -8.43 -4.74 7.77
C TRP A 34 -9.59 -4.67 6.78
N PRO A 35 -10.56 -5.59 6.84
CA PRO A 35 -11.60 -5.67 5.81
C PRO A 35 -12.42 -4.39 5.69
N GLY A 36 -12.49 -3.86 4.47
CA GLY A 36 -13.18 -2.62 4.14
C GLY A 36 -12.32 -1.34 4.28
N TYR A 37 -11.16 -1.42 4.93
CA TYR A 37 -10.33 -0.25 5.26
C TYR A 37 -8.89 -0.34 4.74
N LEU A 38 -8.18 -1.44 4.99
CA LEU A 38 -6.78 -1.61 4.61
C LEU A 38 -6.61 -2.87 3.75
N ALA A 39 -6.56 -2.68 2.43
CA ALA A 39 -6.21 -3.72 1.47
C ALA A 39 -4.69 -3.90 1.40
N ARG A 40 -4.24 -5.16 1.38
CA ARG A 40 -2.84 -5.53 1.17
C ARG A 40 -2.39 -5.17 -0.23
N GLY A 41 -1.14 -4.74 -0.35
CA GLY A 41 -0.53 -4.33 -1.62
C GLY A 41 -1.13 -3.07 -2.24
N LYS A 42 -1.83 -2.24 -1.46
CA LYS A 42 -2.45 -0.97 -1.91
C LYS A 42 -1.96 0.20 -1.07
N LEU A 43 -2.04 1.40 -1.66
CA LEU A 43 -1.82 2.67 -0.97
C LEU A 43 -3.14 3.15 -0.34
N HIS A 44 -3.03 3.69 0.88
CA HIS A 44 -4.12 4.27 1.65
C HIS A 44 -3.71 5.67 2.09
N VAL A 45 -4.53 6.68 1.81
CA VAL A 45 -4.23 8.07 2.16
C VAL A 45 -5.15 8.51 3.30
N ILE A 46 -4.56 9.02 4.37
CA ILE A 46 -5.27 9.69 5.46
C ILE A 46 -4.95 11.18 5.36
N ASP A 47 -5.95 11.97 4.98
CA ASP A 47 -5.82 13.41 4.79
C ASP A 47 -6.63 14.17 5.84
N GLY A 48 -6.11 15.32 6.26
CA GLY A 48 -6.79 16.19 7.21
C GLY A 48 -5.87 17.21 7.86
N ASP A 49 -6.46 18.19 8.52
CA ASP A 49 -5.71 19.25 9.19
C ASP A 49 -4.71 18.69 10.22
N PRO A 50 -3.58 19.38 10.44
CA PRO A 50 -2.64 19.05 11.52
C PRO A 50 -3.36 18.95 12.87
N GLY A 51 -2.92 18.00 13.72
CA GLY A 51 -3.48 17.83 15.07
C GLY A 51 -4.78 17.03 15.18
N LEU A 52 -5.38 16.54 14.09
CA LEU A 52 -6.60 15.71 14.13
C LEU A 52 -6.38 14.23 14.52
N GLY A 53 -5.22 13.89 15.09
CA GLY A 53 -4.94 12.53 15.56
C GLY A 53 -4.67 11.49 14.48
N LYS A 54 -4.31 11.91 13.25
CA LYS A 54 -3.94 11.00 12.14
C LYS A 54 -2.81 10.06 12.54
N SER A 55 -1.72 10.61 13.08
CA SER A 55 -0.57 9.85 13.59
C SER A 55 -0.94 8.93 14.75
N THR A 56 -1.83 9.37 15.64
CA THR A 56 -2.35 8.51 16.72
C THR A 56 -3.11 7.31 16.15
N MET A 57 -3.94 7.52 15.13
CA MET A 57 -4.69 6.45 14.47
C MET A 57 -3.75 5.46 13.76
N THR A 58 -2.71 5.95 13.07
CA THR A 58 -1.76 5.07 12.39
C THR A 58 -0.92 4.26 13.38
N LEU A 59 -0.56 4.81 14.55
CA LEU A 59 0.09 4.07 15.62
C LEU A 59 -0.83 3.03 16.29
N ASP A 60 -2.14 3.30 16.41
CA ASP A 60 -3.12 2.27 16.86
C ASP A 60 -3.20 1.12 15.84
N VAL A 61 -3.24 1.42 14.54
CA VAL A 61 -3.15 0.39 13.49
C VAL A 61 -1.86 -0.43 13.65
N ALA A 62 -0.72 0.22 13.85
CA ALA A 62 0.55 -0.47 14.07
C ALA A 62 0.48 -1.42 15.28
N ALA A 63 -0.07 -0.96 16.41
CA ALA A 63 -0.20 -1.76 17.62
C ALA A 63 -1.11 -2.98 17.45
N ARG A 64 -2.17 -2.86 16.63
CA ARG A 64 -3.07 -3.99 16.31
C ARG A 64 -2.39 -4.99 15.40
N VAL A 65 -1.67 -4.52 14.39
CA VAL A 65 -0.94 -5.37 13.43
C VAL A 65 0.15 -6.18 14.12
N THR A 66 0.90 -5.59 15.04
CA THR A 66 2.00 -6.30 15.71
C THR A 66 1.54 -7.37 16.69
N ASN A 67 0.29 -7.35 17.15
CA ASN A 67 -0.25 -8.31 18.13
C ASN A 67 -1.48 -9.10 17.65
N GLY A 68 -1.97 -8.83 16.43
CA GLY A 68 -3.21 -9.42 15.92
C GLY A 68 -4.45 -9.06 16.76
N LYS A 69 -4.48 -7.87 17.37
CA LYS A 69 -5.66 -7.41 18.13
C LYS A 69 -6.87 -7.24 17.20
N PRO A 70 -8.10 -7.45 17.69
CA PRO A 70 -9.31 -7.10 16.92
C PRO A 70 -9.26 -5.68 16.40
N TRP A 71 -9.88 -5.42 15.26
CA TRP A 71 -10.01 -4.08 14.69
C TRP A 71 -11.02 -3.22 15.48
N PRO A 72 -11.00 -1.88 15.33
CA PRO A 72 -11.92 -0.98 16.05
C PRO A 72 -13.42 -1.27 15.85
N ASP A 73 -13.78 -1.88 14.73
CA ASP A 73 -15.14 -2.30 14.37
C ASP A 73 -15.49 -3.73 14.86
N ALA A 74 -14.69 -4.25 15.79
CA ALA A 74 -14.80 -5.60 16.35
C ALA A 74 -14.57 -6.75 15.35
N GLN A 75 -14.10 -6.46 14.13
CA GLN A 75 -13.64 -7.53 13.24
C GLN A 75 -12.40 -8.23 13.82
N PRO A 76 -12.19 -9.53 13.56
CA PRO A 76 -10.99 -10.23 13.99
C PRO A 76 -9.72 -9.55 13.50
N GLY A 77 -8.67 -9.58 14.33
CA GLY A 77 -7.37 -9.04 13.97
C GLY A 77 -6.69 -9.86 12.86
N CYS A 78 -5.66 -9.29 12.25
CA CYS A 78 -4.83 -10.01 11.29
C CYS A 78 -3.84 -10.95 12.00
N THR A 79 -3.17 -11.82 11.23
CA THR A 79 -1.96 -12.50 11.71
C THR A 79 -0.93 -11.44 12.13
N PRO A 80 -0.30 -11.56 13.32
CA PRO A 80 0.74 -10.64 13.75
C PRO A 80 1.85 -10.49 12.72
N ALA A 81 2.30 -9.25 12.49
CA ALA A 81 3.32 -8.93 11.49
C ALA A 81 4.06 -7.64 11.83
N GLY A 82 5.20 -7.41 11.16
CA GLY A 82 6.00 -6.21 11.35
C GLY A 82 5.34 -4.94 10.82
N VAL A 83 5.86 -3.80 11.27
CA VAL A 83 5.47 -2.46 10.81
C VAL A 83 6.72 -1.62 10.58
N VAL A 84 6.77 -0.95 9.43
CA VAL A 84 7.80 0.06 9.12
C VAL A 84 7.21 1.46 9.29
N LEU A 85 7.89 2.32 10.04
CA LEU A 85 7.53 3.72 10.24
C LEU A 85 8.55 4.64 9.55
N LEU A 86 8.05 5.57 8.75
CA LEU A 86 8.76 6.76 8.32
C LEU A 86 8.07 7.95 9.01
N SER A 87 8.62 8.37 10.15
CA SER A 87 8.16 9.55 10.89
C SER A 87 9.21 10.65 10.89
N ALA A 88 8.82 11.83 10.42
CA ALA A 88 9.70 13.00 10.35
C ALA A 88 9.35 14.08 11.39
N GLU A 89 8.12 14.08 11.93
CA GLU A 89 7.63 15.13 12.82
C GLU A 89 7.83 14.79 14.30
N ASP A 90 7.61 13.54 14.68
CA ASP A 90 7.59 13.11 16.08
C ASP A 90 8.90 12.39 16.48
N GLY A 91 9.38 12.68 17.68
CA GLY A 91 10.55 12.02 18.27
C GLY A 91 10.29 10.55 18.60
N LEU A 92 11.26 9.68 18.30
CA LEU A 92 11.10 8.24 18.55
C LEU A 92 10.96 7.92 20.04
N GLY A 93 11.82 8.49 20.88
CA GLY A 93 11.90 8.13 22.31
C GLY A 93 10.88 8.84 23.20
N ASP A 94 10.53 10.08 22.88
CA ASP A 94 9.64 10.91 23.70
C ASP A 94 8.18 10.88 23.25
N THR A 95 7.92 10.46 22.00
CA THR A 95 6.60 10.58 21.39
C THR A 95 6.11 9.27 20.81
N ILE A 96 6.81 8.70 19.82
CA ILE A 96 6.33 7.49 19.13
C ILE A 96 6.34 6.29 20.06
N ARG A 97 7.46 6.03 20.73
CA ARG A 97 7.61 4.86 21.61
C ARG A 97 6.56 4.87 22.74
N PRO A 98 6.39 5.95 23.52
CA PRO A 98 5.34 6.00 24.54
C PRO A 98 3.93 5.80 23.99
N ARG A 99 3.63 6.32 22.79
CA ARG A 99 2.31 6.14 22.15
C ARG A 99 2.08 4.69 21.70
N LEU A 100 3.10 4.02 21.17
CA LEU A 100 3.05 2.60 20.83
C LEU A 100 2.87 1.74 22.09
N ASP A 101 3.61 2.03 23.16
CA ASP A 101 3.47 1.34 24.45
C ASP A 101 2.05 1.52 25.01
N ALA A 102 1.49 2.74 24.95
CA ALA A 102 0.13 3.03 25.40
C ALA A 102 -0.95 2.35 24.54
N ALA A 103 -0.73 2.23 23.23
CA ALA A 103 -1.58 1.44 22.33
C ALA A 103 -1.38 -0.09 22.52
N GLY A 104 -0.37 -0.48 23.28
CA GLY A 104 0.03 -1.86 23.55
C GLY A 104 0.54 -2.57 22.30
N ALA A 105 1.40 -1.91 21.53
CA ALA A 105 2.11 -2.51 20.40
C ALA A 105 3.18 -3.49 20.89
N ASP A 106 3.45 -4.54 20.11
CA ASP A 106 4.73 -5.25 20.23
C ASP A 106 5.77 -4.43 19.47
N VAL A 107 6.49 -3.60 20.22
CA VAL A 107 7.51 -2.69 19.68
C VAL A 107 8.74 -3.42 19.13
N ALA A 108 8.91 -4.72 19.41
CA ALA A 108 9.97 -5.52 18.78
C ALA A 108 9.67 -5.81 17.29
N GLN A 109 8.41 -5.66 16.88
CA GLN A 109 7.95 -5.81 15.49
C GLN A 109 7.84 -4.45 14.76
N VAL A 110 8.22 -3.34 15.40
CA VAL A 110 8.14 -2.00 14.81
C VAL A 110 9.55 -1.45 14.55
N VAL A 111 9.84 -1.08 13.32
CA VAL A 111 11.09 -0.39 12.95
C VAL A 111 10.81 0.98 12.37
N ALA A 112 11.64 1.95 12.76
CA ALA A 112 11.62 3.27 12.16
C ALA A 112 12.78 3.41 11.17
N LEU A 113 12.48 3.73 9.90
CA LEU A 113 13.48 4.08 8.90
C LEU A 113 13.84 5.56 9.07
N THR A 114 14.79 5.85 9.95
CA THR A 114 15.16 7.22 10.33
C THR A 114 16.14 7.87 9.37
N ALA A 115 17.05 7.09 8.80
CA ALA A 115 18.11 7.60 7.96
C ALA A 115 18.57 6.57 6.93
N ILE A 116 19.18 7.08 5.86
CA ILE A 116 19.87 6.28 4.85
C ILE A 116 21.32 6.81 4.79
N PRO A 117 22.32 5.93 5.03
CA PRO A 117 23.71 6.33 4.90
C PRO A 117 24.04 6.58 3.42
N TYR A 118 24.74 7.67 3.16
CA TYR A 118 25.29 8.00 1.85
C TYR A 118 26.73 8.49 2.00
N ARG A 119 27.49 8.42 0.91
CA ARG A 119 28.84 8.98 0.87
C ARG A 119 28.76 10.39 0.33
N ASP A 120 29.16 11.36 1.14
CA ASP A 120 29.24 12.75 0.72
C ASP A 120 30.38 12.92 -0.30
N GLU A 121 30.09 13.54 -1.44
CA GLU A 121 31.04 13.65 -2.55
C GLU A 121 32.19 14.62 -2.23
N GLN A 122 31.96 15.60 -1.36
CA GLN A 122 32.95 16.63 -1.04
C GLN A 122 33.94 16.17 0.03
N SER A 123 33.43 15.56 1.10
CA SER A 123 34.23 15.08 2.24
C SER A 123 34.66 13.62 2.11
N GLY A 124 33.99 12.85 1.26
CA GLY A 124 34.18 11.40 1.13
C GLY A 124 33.67 10.60 2.33
N GLN A 125 33.05 11.25 3.33
CA GLN A 125 32.60 10.61 4.57
C GLN A 125 31.23 9.95 4.39
N LEU A 126 30.98 8.91 5.19
CA LEU A 126 29.63 8.37 5.34
C LEU A 126 28.84 9.30 6.26
N VAL A 127 27.72 9.77 5.77
CA VAL A 127 26.80 10.68 6.44
C VAL A 127 25.38 10.17 6.26
N ASP A 128 24.52 10.51 7.21
CA ASP A 128 23.12 10.11 7.20
C ASP A 128 22.26 11.19 6.56
N ARG A 129 21.29 10.77 5.75
CA ARG A 129 20.23 11.65 5.24
C ARG A 129 18.85 11.05 5.48
N MET A 130 17.83 11.90 5.44
CA MET A 130 16.45 11.45 5.42
C MET A 130 16.17 10.63 4.15
N PRO A 131 15.29 9.61 4.23
CA PRO A 131 14.72 8.97 3.05
C PRO A 131 14.02 9.96 2.12
N ALA A 132 14.13 9.74 0.81
CA ALA A 132 13.51 10.53 -0.23
C ALA A 132 12.80 9.63 -1.24
N LEU A 133 11.48 9.78 -1.33
CA LEU A 133 10.61 9.06 -2.25
C LEU A 133 10.46 9.83 -3.57
N PRO A 134 10.38 9.12 -4.71
CA PRO A 134 10.40 7.65 -4.84
C PRO A 134 11.81 7.01 -4.84
N GLY A 135 12.89 7.79 -4.77
CA GLY A 135 14.27 7.30 -4.94
C GLY A 135 14.68 6.18 -3.99
N ASP A 136 14.22 6.22 -2.73
CA ASP A 136 14.60 5.29 -1.68
C ASP A 136 13.61 4.16 -1.42
N ILE A 137 12.67 3.92 -2.34
CA ILE A 137 11.77 2.76 -2.27
C ILE A 137 12.53 1.43 -2.05
N PRO A 138 13.71 1.18 -2.67
CA PRO A 138 14.49 -0.02 -2.36
C PRO A 138 14.88 -0.15 -0.88
N ARG A 139 15.14 0.96 -0.18
CA ARG A 139 15.47 0.96 1.25
C ARG A 139 14.24 0.76 2.13
N VAL A 140 13.09 1.27 1.70
CA VAL A 140 11.80 0.95 2.34
C VAL A 140 11.53 -0.55 2.23
N ARG A 141 11.76 -1.16 1.05
CA ARG A 141 11.62 -2.62 0.86
C ARG A 141 12.57 -3.40 1.78
N GLU A 142 13.83 -3.00 1.87
CA GLU A 142 14.80 -3.62 2.78
C GLU A 142 14.29 -3.64 4.22
N ALA A 143 13.72 -2.51 4.70
CA ALA A 143 13.12 -2.44 6.03
C ALA A 143 11.88 -3.35 6.18
N VAL A 144 11.03 -3.44 5.14
CA VAL A 144 9.87 -4.36 5.13
C VAL A 144 10.33 -5.81 5.27
N ASP A 145 11.32 -6.22 4.49
CA ASP A 145 11.83 -7.59 4.48
C ASP A 145 12.47 -7.97 5.82
N GLN A 146 13.17 -7.03 6.48
CA GLN A 146 13.81 -7.26 7.78
C GLN A 146 12.83 -7.62 8.90
N VAL A 147 11.61 -7.07 8.88
CA VAL A 147 10.61 -7.32 9.93
C VAL A 147 9.37 -8.07 9.45
N GLY A 148 9.36 -8.53 8.19
CA GLY A 148 8.17 -9.15 7.60
C GLY A 148 6.95 -8.22 7.66
N ALA A 149 7.12 -6.97 7.23
CA ALA A 149 6.12 -5.94 7.49
C ALA A 149 4.83 -6.14 6.69
N ALA A 150 3.69 -6.09 7.38
CA ALA A 150 2.37 -6.03 6.74
C ALA A 150 1.90 -4.59 6.49
N VAL A 151 2.50 -3.61 7.17
CA VAL A 151 2.19 -2.18 7.04
C VAL A 151 3.45 -1.34 6.94
N VAL A 152 3.43 -0.37 6.02
CA VAL A 152 4.38 0.76 5.97
C VAL A 152 3.61 2.04 6.23
N ILE A 153 4.05 2.86 7.17
CA ILE A 153 3.41 4.13 7.52
C ILE A 153 4.38 5.26 7.16
N VAL A 154 3.91 6.22 6.37
CA VAL A 154 4.68 7.43 6.01
C VAL A 154 3.93 8.65 6.54
N ASP A 155 4.51 9.30 7.54
CA ASP A 155 3.85 10.37 8.30
C ASP A 155 4.79 11.55 8.63
N PRO A 156 4.58 12.73 8.02
CA PRO A 156 3.75 13.00 6.85
C PRO A 156 4.46 12.61 5.56
N LEU A 157 3.70 12.29 4.50
CA LEU A 157 4.24 12.04 3.15
C LEU A 157 5.12 13.20 2.65
N MET A 158 4.73 14.44 2.95
CA MET A 158 5.39 15.64 2.42
C MET A 158 6.83 15.81 2.91
N ALA A 159 7.20 15.23 4.05
CA ALA A 159 8.57 15.27 4.57
C ALA A 159 9.53 14.36 3.80
N TYR A 160 8.99 13.39 3.05
CA TYR A 160 9.76 12.37 2.34
C TYR A 160 9.69 12.51 0.83
N LEU A 161 9.01 13.51 0.27
CA LEU A 161 9.05 13.76 -1.16
C LEU A 161 10.40 14.40 -1.54
N GLY A 162 11.09 13.82 -2.53
CA GLY A 162 12.36 14.38 -3.02
C GLY A 162 12.22 15.81 -3.53
N GLY A 163 13.29 16.61 -3.44
CA GLY A 163 13.28 18.05 -3.75
C GLY A 163 12.82 18.42 -5.18
N ASP A 164 12.86 17.47 -6.11
CA ASP A 164 12.38 17.64 -7.49
C ASP A 164 10.84 17.54 -7.61
N VAL A 165 10.17 17.08 -6.55
CA VAL A 165 8.72 16.95 -6.47
C VAL A 165 8.17 18.23 -5.87
N ASN A 166 7.45 19.03 -6.67
CA ASN A 166 6.77 20.19 -6.14
C ASN A 166 5.56 19.74 -5.31
N SER A 167 5.74 19.62 -4.00
CA SER A 167 4.73 19.16 -3.03
C SER A 167 3.43 19.97 -3.01
N HIS A 168 3.40 21.15 -3.64
CA HIS A 168 2.20 21.99 -3.81
C HIS A 168 1.38 21.65 -5.05
N ARG A 169 1.87 20.74 -5.92
CA ARG A 169 1.15 20.26 -7.09
C ARG A 169 0.74 18.81 -6.89
N ASP A 170 -0.56 18.59 -6.70
CA ASP A 170 -1.15 17.24 -6.54
C ASP A 170 -0.76 16.26 -7.67
N GLN A 171 -0.47 16.76 -8.88
CA GLN A 171 -0.01 15.93 -10.00
C GLN A 171 1.41 15.36 -9.79
N ASP A 172 2.32 16.15 -9.21
CA ASP A 172 3.70 15.74 -8.96
C ASP A 172 3.74 14.70 -7.83
N VAL A 173 2.91 14.90 -6.80
CA VAL A 173 2.69 13.91 -5.73
C VAL A 173 2.19 12.59 -6.32
N ARG A 174 1.16 12.59 -7.17
CA ARG A 174 0.63 11.36 -7.80
C ARG A 174 1.69 10.62 -8.61
N ARG A 175 2.55 11.34 -9.33
CA ARG A 175 3.65 10.74 -10.11
C ARG A 175 4.69 10.10 -9.20
N ALA A 176 5.01 10.70 -8.05
CA ALA A 176 5.90 10.14 -7.05
C ALA A 176 5.32 8.90 -6.34
N LEU A 177 3.99 8.77 -6.27
CA LEU A 177 3.32 7.63 -5.63
C LEU A 177 3.25 6.37 -6.50
N ALA A 178 3.32 6.47 -7.83
CA ALA A 178 3.20 5.29 -8.70
C ALA A 178 4.27 4.21 -8.43
N PRO A 179 5.56 4.55 -8.25
CA PRO A 179 6.57 3.58 -7.83
C PRO A 179 6.28 2.95 -6.46
N LEU A 180 5.72 3.72 -5.53
CA LEU A 180 5.37 3.25 -4.19
C LEU A 180 4.19 2.27 -4.23
N ALA A 181 3.18 2.55 -5.06
CA ALA A 181 2.05 1.66 -5.30
C ALA A 181 2.50 0.32 -5.89
N LYS A 182 3.41 0.36 -6.86
CA LYS A 182 4.01 -0.85 -7.45
C LYS A 182 4.79 -1.66 -6.41
N MET A 183 5.55 -0.98 -5.55
CA MET A 183 6.28 -1.66 -4.48
C MET A 183 5.31 -2.33 -3.50
N ALA A 184 4.27 -1.62 -3.04
CA ALA A 184 3.22 -2.17 -2.17
C ALA A 184 2.62 -3.45 -2.78
N GLU A 185 2.17 -3.39 -4.03
CA GLU A 185 1.59 -4.53 -4.77
C GLU A 185 2.54 -5.74 -4.78
N GLN A 186 3.83 -5.51 -5.02
CA GLN A 186 4.83 -6.58 -5.07
C GLN A 186 5.13 -7.21 -3.70
N ILE A 187 5.06 -6.44 -2.60
CA ILE A 187 5.37 -6.95 -1.25
C ILE A 187 4.12 -7.46 -0.50
N GLY A 188 2.92 -7.10 -0.93
CA GLY A 188 1.68 -7.46 -0.23
C GLY A 188 1.46 -6.69 1.09
N ALA A 189 2.20 -5.61 1.33
CA ALA A 189 2.02 -4.74 2.50
C ALA A 189 1.03 -3.61 2.17
N ALA A 190 0.22 -3.22 3.15
CA ALA A 190 -0.58 -2.00 3.05
C ALA A 190 0.32 -0.79 3.34
N VAL A 191 0.27 0.23 2.49
CA VAL A 191 1.05 1.47 2.72
C VAL A 191 0.10 2.59 3.09
N ILE A 192 0.30 3.17 4.28
CA ILE A 192 -0.51 4.26 4.82
C ILE A 192 0.28 5.57 4.68
N LEU A 193 -0.31 6.55 4.02
CA LEU A 193 0.27 7.85 3.76
C LEU A 193 -0.53 8.91 4.48
N VAL A 194 0.11 9.64 5.40
CA VAL A 194 -0.52 10.75 6.09
C VAL A 194 -0.22 12.04 5.34
N ARG A 195 -1.27 12.81 5.03
CA ARG A 195 -1.17 14.11 4.35
C ARG A 195 -1.82 15.21 5.20
N HIS A 196 -1.20 16.38 5.17
CA HIS A 196 -1.75 17.61 5.73
C HIS A 196 -2.37 18.43 4.60
N LEU A 197 -3.62 18.86 4.78
CA LEU A 197 -4.28 19.75 3.82
C LEU A 197 -3.55 21.10 3.81
N SER A 198 -3.07 21.55 2.65
CA SER A 198 -2.67 22.94 2.47
C SER A 198 -3.91 23.80 2.28
N LYS A 199 -4.00 24.92 3.02
CA LYS A 199 -5.06 25.94 2.89
C LYS A 199 -5.28 26.32 1.42
N GLY A 200 -6.31 25.74 0.79
CA GLY A 200 -6.65 25.99 -0.62
C GLY A 200 -7.42 24.86 -1.30
N GLY A 201 -7.31 23.62 -0.81
CA GLY A 201 -8.10 22.49 -1.30
C GLY A 201 -9.33 22.26 -0.42
N ALA A 202 -10.54 22.37 -1.00
CA ALA A 202 -11.78 22.03 -0.33
C ALA A 202 -11.69 20.64 0.34
N ALA A 203 -12.17 20.54 1.58
CA ALA A 203 -12.22 19.33 2.37
C ALA A 203 -13.03 18.24 1.67
N THR A 204 -12.39 17.46 0.81
CA THR A 204 -12.95 16.22 0.29
C THR A 204 -12.57 15.15 1.30
N ARG A 205 -13.50 14.79 2.18
CA ARG A 205 -13.40 13.54 2.96
C ARG A 205 -13.30 12.40 1.96
N SER A 206 -12.08 11.96 1.69
CA SER A 206 -11.82 10.88 0.75
C SER A 206 -11.13 9.76 1.53
N ILE A 207 -11.94 8.80 1.98
CA ILE A 207 -11.46 7.44 2.16
C ILE A 207 -11.39 6.89 0.72
N ALA A 208 -10.31 7.20 0.02
CA ALA A 208 -10.05 6.60 -1.29
C ALA A 208 -9.33 5.27 -1.06
N ALA A 209 -10.07 4.26 -0.62
CA ALA A 209 -9.69 2.90 -0.96
C ALA A 209 -9.94 2.77 -2.47
N ALA A 210 -8.91 2.57 -3.27
CA ALA A 210 -9.09 2.00 -4.61
C ALA A 210 -9.46 0.51 -4.42
N ALA A 211 -10.66 0.27 -3.89
CA ALA A 211 -11.27 -1.03 -3.76
C ALA A 211 -12.44 -1.08 -4.75
N PRO A 212 -12.44 -1.99 -5.75
CA PRO A 212 -13.61 -2.19 -6.58
C PRO A 212 -14.79 -2.62 -5.70
N SER A 213 -15.93 -1.93 -5.86
CA SER A 213 -17.19 -2.31 -5.26
C SER A 213 -17.66 -3.65 -5.85
N ALA A 214 -17.42 -4.75 -5.13
CA ALA A 214 -18.00 -6.05 -5.47
C ALA A 214 -19.46 -6.08 -4.97
N SER A 215 -20.41 -5.95 -5.91
CA SER A 215 -21.80 -6.30 -5.66
C SER A 215 -21.90 -7.81 -5.42
N SER A 216 -22.45 -8.23 -4.28
CA SER A 216 -22.70 -9.63 -3.97
C SER A 216 -23.87 -10.14 -4.81
N ALA A 217 -23.60 -10.70 -5.99
CA ALA A 217 -24.54 -11.59 -6.65
C ALA A 217 -24.50 -12.97 -5.94
N PRO A 218 -25.66 -13.55 -5.57
CA PRO A 218 -25.68 -14.88 -4.98
C PRO A 218 -25.23 -15.93 -6.02
N PRO A 219 -24.68 -17.08 -5.59
CA PRO A 219 -24.28 -18.14 -6.50
C PRO A 219 -25.50 -18.65 -7.29
N ALA A 220 -25.34 -18.75 -8.60
CA ALA A 220 -26.33 -19.37 -9.47
C ALA A 220 -26.53 -20.83 -9.00
N SER A 221 -27.77 -21.18 -8.66
CA SER A 221 -28.14 -22.55 -8.34
C SER A 221 -27.98 -23.43 -9.58
N ASP A 222 -27.17 -24.48 -9.45
CA ASP A 222 -27.06 -25.56 -10.42
C ASP A 222 -28.45 -26.09 -10.80
N SER A 223 -28.80 -25.93 -12.08
CA SER A 223 -29.93 -26.62 -12.69
C SER A 223 -29.38 -27.80 -13.50
N PRO A 224 -29.97 -29.01 -13.38
CA PRO A 224 -29.38 -30.22 -13.94
C PRO A 224 -29.46 -30.27 -15.47
N SER A 225 -28.40 -30.82 -16.07
CA SER A 225 -28.21 -31.06 -17.50
C SER A 225 -29.38 -31.85 -18.13
N PRO A 226 -29.84 -31.53 -19.35
CA PRO A 226 -30.90 -32.29 -20.00
C PRO A 226 -30.37 -33.63 -20.55
N ALA A 227 -31.08 -34.70 -20.23
CA ALA A 227 -30.79 -36.06 -20.66
C ALA A 227 -30.89 -36.24 -22.20
N THR A 228 -29.92 -36.96 -22.75
CA THR A 228 -29.89 -37.42 -24.15
C THR A 228 -30.98 -38.47 -24.42
N PRO A 229 -31.72 -38.42 -25.54
CA PRO A 229 -32.74 -39.41 -25.84
C PRO A 229 -32.12 -40.70 -26.40
N THR A 230 -32.31 -41.81 -25.70
CA THR A 230 -31.96 -43.16 -26.16
C THR A 230 -32.92 -43.59 -27.28
N THR A 231 -32.40 -43.73 -28.50
CA THR A 231 -33.14 -44.36 -29.61
C THR A 231 -33.16 -45.88 -29.39
N ARG A 232 -34.32 -46.46 -29.08
CA ARG A 232 -34.52 -47.92 -29.06
C ARG A 232 -35.12 -48.34 -30.39
N ARG A 233 -34.40 -49.17 -31.14
CA ARG A 233 -34.85 -49.87 -32.35
C ARG A 233 -35.22 -51.31 -31.96
N ALA A 234 -36.25 -51.81 -32.65
CA ALA A 234 -36.88 -53.13 -32.58
C ALA A 234 -37.83 -53.36 -31.39
#